data_AF-A0AAW9QYE3-F1
#
_entry.id   AF-A0AAW9QYE3-F1
#
_cell.length_a   1.000
_cell.length_b   1.000
_cell.length_c   1.000
_cell.angle_alpha   90.00
_cell.angle_beta   90.00
_cell.angle_gamma   90.00
#
_symmetry.space_group_name_H-M   'P 1'
#
loop_
_entity.id
_entity.type
_entity.pdbx_description
1 polymer ?
#
loop_
_entity_poly.entity_id
_entity_poly.type
_entity_poly.pdbx_seq_one_letter_code
_entity_poly.pdbx_strand_id
1 'polypeptide(L)' 'MKPHDQFAKNYLEELLSPLGTVEVSKEVTDETRQVDIFFSPTETGQNTEYLG' A
#
# COMPACT_ATOMS: atom_id res chain seq x y z
N MET A 1 -2.58 -7.90 -21.24
CA MET A 1 -2.97 -7.87 -19.81
C MET A 1 -2.36 -9.11 -19.17
N LYS A 2 -1.41 -8.98 -18.24
CA LYS A 2 -0.78 -10.15 -17.63
C LYS A 2 -1.69 -10.64 -16.50
N PRO A 3 -2.15 -11.91 -16.51
CA PRO A 3 -3.04 -12.44 -15.47
C PRO A 3 -2.42 -12.41 -14.06
N HIS A 4 -1.08 -12.37 -14.00
CA HIS A 4 -0.33 -12.27 -12.75
C HIS A 4 -0.51 -10.93 -12.04
N ASP A 5 -0.76 -9.84 -12.78
CA ASP A 5 -0.86 -8.50 -12.19
C ASP A 5 -2.14 -8.38 -11.36
N GLN A 6 -3.25 -8.93 -11.86
CA GLN A 6 -4.53 -8.91 -11.14
C GLN A 6 -4.50 -9.80 -9.89
N PHE A 7 -3.89 -11.00 -10.01
CA PHE A 7 -3.74 -11.90 -8.88
C PHE A 7 -2.86 -11.29 -7.79
N ALA A 8 -1.72 -10.70 -8.16
CA ALA A 8 -0.81 -10.06 -7.20
C ALA A 8 -1.46 -8.86 -6.51
N LYS A 9 -2.20 -8.03 -7.26
CA LYS A 9 -2.96 -6.89 -6.71
C LYS A 9 -4.00 -7.34 -5.69
N ASN A 10 -4.86 -8.29 -6.05
CA ASN A 10 -5.89 -8.82 -5.15
C ASN A 10 -5.28 -9.52 -3.92
N TYR A 11 -4.20 -10.29 -4.11
CA TYR A 11 -3.53 -11.00 -3.01
C TYR A 11 -2.88 -10.04 -2.01
N LEU A 12 -2.21 -9.00 -2.50
CA LEU A 12 -1.62 -7.96 -1.65
C LEU A 12 -2.70 -7.15 -0.94
N GLU A 13 -3.81 -6.84 -1.62
CA GLU A 13 -4.95 -6.18 -0.99
C GLU A 13 -5.53 -7.01 0.16
N GLU A 14 -5.82 -8.30 -0.05
CA GLU A 14 -6.33 -9.18 1.02
C GLU A 14 -5.33 -9.36 2.17
N LEU A 15 -4.04 -9.50 1.87
CA LEU A 15 -2.99 -9.70 2.87
C LEU A 15 -2.75 -8.45 3.74
N LEU A 16 -2.83 -7.27 3.12
CA LEU A 16 -2.50 -5.99 3.76
C LEU A 16 -3.73 -5.27 4.33
N SER A 17 -4.95 -5.59 3.87
CA SER A 17 -6.22 -5.10 4.45
C SER A 17 -6.32 -5.20 5.98
N PRO A 18 -5.87 -6.30 6.64
CA PRO A 18 -5.89 -6.37 8.11
C PRO A 18 -4.75 -5.56 8.77
N LEU A 19 -3.73 -5.16 8.02
CA LEU A 19 -2.54 -4.44 8.52
C LEU A 19 -2.65 -2.93 8.30
N GLY A 20 -3.54 -2.47 7.41
CA GLY A 20 -3.67 -1.08 7.05
C GLY A 20 -4.57 -0.84 5.85
N THR A 21 -4.49 0.38 5.31
CA THR A 21 -5.21 0.79 4.11
C THR A 21 -4.38 0.49 2.87
N VAL A 22 -4.98 -0.23 1.92
CA VAL A 22 -4.37 -0.50 0.62
C VAL A 22 -5.14 0.29 -0.45
N GLU A 23 -4.43 1.00 -1.31
CA GLU A 23 -4.98 1.71 -2.46
C GLU A 23 -4.33 1.18 -3.74
N VAL A 24 -5.11 0.59 -4.62
CA VAL A 24 -4.63 0.07 -5.91
C VAL A 24 -4.75 1.17 -6.96
N SER A 25 -3.71 1.37 -7.77
CA SER A 25 -3.65 2.40 -8.83
C SER A 25 -3.80 3.84 -8.31
N LYS A 26 -3.00 4.20 -7.30
CA LYS A 26 -2.99 5.55 -6.75
C LYS A 26 -2.23 6.50 -7.68
N GLU A 27 -2.90 7.57 -8.09
CA GLU A 27 -2.27 8.67 -8.84
C GLU A 27 -1.58 9.62 -7.86
N VAL A 28 -0.27 9.80 -8.01
CA VAL A 28 0.47 10.81 -7.24
C VAL A 28 0.46 12.09 -8.07
N THR A 29 -0.25 13.11 -7.61
CA THR A 29 -0.37 14.40 -8.32
C THR A 29 0.90 15.24 -8.23
N ASP A 30 1.76 14.97 -7.26
CA ASP A 30 2.98 15.74 -6.95
C ASP A 30 4.18 15.36 -7.83
N GLU A 31 4.26 14.08 -8.21
CA GLU A 31 5.17 13.58 -9.24
C GLU A 31 4.30 12.83 -10.23
N THR A 32 4.27 13.20 -11.53
CA THR A 32 3.47 12.51 -12.58
C THR A 32 3.83 11.02 -12.71
N ARG A 33 3.41 10.22 -11.73
CA ARG A 33 3.77 8.83 -11.50
C ARG A 33 2.54 8.15 -10.93
N GLN A 34 2.25 6.98 -11.46
CA GLN A 34 1.18 6.13 -10.97
C GLN A 34 1.79 5.01 -10.15
N VAL A 35 1.22 4.77 -8.97
CA VAL A 35 1.62 3.70 -8.08
C VAL A 35 0.61 2.56 -8.26
N ASP A 36 1.09 1.39 -8.68
CA ASP A 36 0.23 0.22 -8.88
C ASP A 36 -0.46 -0.23 -7.59
N ILE A 37 0.25 -0.17 -6.46
CA ILE A 37 -0.25 -0.53 -5.13
C ILE A 37 0.41 0.39 -4.10
N PHE A 38 -0.40 1.14 -3.39
CA PHE A 38 0.01 1.97 -2.26
C PHE A 38 -0.52 1.33 -0.98
N PHE A 39 0.37 1.08 -0.02
CA PHE A 39 0.00 0.53 1.29
C PHE A 39 0.36 1.53 2.38
N SER A 40 -0.66 1.90 3.16
CA SER A 40 -0.53 2.72 4.36
C SER A 40 -0.83 1.83 5.57
N PRO A 41 0.18 1.41 6.34
CA PRO A 41 -0.06 0.64 7.55
C PRO A 41 -0.91 1.46 8.52
N THR A 42 -1.91 0.83 9.15
CA THR A 42 -2.56 1.43 10.31
C THR A 42 -1.55 1.41 11.44
N GLU A 43 -1.25 2.57 12.01
CA GLU A 43 -0.39 2.69 13.19
C GLU A 43 -0.96 1.86 14.35
N THR A 44 -0.53 0.60 14.47
CA THR A 44 -0.48 -0.06 15.77
C THR A 44 0.65 0.64 16.50
N GLY A 45 0.29 1.62 17.32
CA GLY A 45 1.22 2.59 17.87
C GLY A 45 2.52 2.02 18.43
N GLN A 46 3.54 2.90 18.39
CA GLN A 46 4.80 2.87 19.15
C GLN A 46 5.95 2.12 18.47
N ASN A 47 6.55 2.74 17.46
CA ASN A 47 8.01 2.71 17.27
C ASN A 47 8.53 4.07 16.79
N THR A 48 8.02 5.15 17.38
CA THR A 48 8.84 6.36 17.52
C THR A 48 9.73 6.12 18.74
N GLU A 49 10.81 5.35 18.57
CA GLU A 49 11.95 5.51 19.45
C GLU A 49 12.44 6.93 19.18
N TYR A 50 11.92 7.87 19.98
CA TYR A 50 12.45 9.22 20.08
C TYR A 50 13.90 9.06 20.51
N LEU A 51 14.82 9.12 19.55
CA LEU A 51 16.23 9.34 19.85
C LEU A 51 16.31 10.80 20.32
N GLY A 52 16.40 10.94 21.64
CA GLY A 52 16.50 12.22 22.35
C GLY A 52 17.74 13.03 22.02
#